data_AF-A0A090IYN3-F1
#
_entry.id   AF-A0A090IYN3-F1
#
_cell.length_a   1.000
_cell.length_b   1.000
_cell.length_c   1.000
_cell.angle_alpha   90.00
_cell.angle_beta   90.00
_cell.angle_gamma   90.00
#
_symmetry.space_group_name_H-M   'P 1'
#
loop_
_entity.id
_entity.type
_entity.pdbx_description
1 polymer ?
#
loop_
_entity_poly.entity_id
_entity_poly.type
_entity_poly.pdbx_seq_one_letter_code
_entity_poly.pdbx_strand_id
1 'polypeptide(L)' 'MDLSVKSKENMVYMVDKISEKLNFINTGIMKASQFDEEKYEELFDIYQLVIKRDRFSPNERQAIAEELGSLRKK' A
#
# COMPACT_ATOMS: atom_id res chain seq x y z
N MET A 1 5.07 15.91 4.37
CA MET A 1 3.86 15.08 4.26
C MET A 1 3.64 14.43 5.62
N ASP A 2 2.46 14.58 6.21
CA ASP A 2 2.10 13.98 7.49
C ASP A 2 1.12 12.84 7.25
N LEU A 3 1.60 11.60 7.38
CA LEU A 3 0.81 10.38 7.13
C LEU A 3 -0.22 10.07 8.23
N SER A 4 -0.20 10.81 9.35
CA SER A 4 -1.25 10.70 10.37
C SER A 4 -2.57 11.37 9.93
N VAL A 5 -2.50 12.25 8.94
CA VAL A 5 -3.68 12.93 8.38
C VAL A 5 -4.28 12.08 7.27
N LYS A 6 -5.55 11.70 7.39
CA LYS A 6 -6.25 10.97 6.32
C LYS A 6 -6.38 11.86 5.08
N SER A 7 -5.73 11.48 4.00
CA SER A 7 -5.84 12.18 2.71
C SER A 7 -5.56 11.24 1.54
N LYS A 8 -6.20 11.49 0.40
CA LYS A 8 -5.95 10.72 -0.84
C LYS A 8 -4.49 10.76 -1.24
N GLU A 9 -3.83 11.91 -1.06
CA GLU A 9 -2.43 12.11 -1.43
C GLU A 9 -1.50 11.23 -0.59
N ASN A 10 -1.76 11.11 0.72
CA ASN A 10 -1.04 10.18 1.58
C ASN A 10 -1.31 8.72 1.22
N MET A 11 -2.54 8.39 0.80
CA MET A 11 -2.84 7.03 0.32
C MET A 11 -2.06 6.70 -0.95
N VAL A 12 -2.03 7.60 -1.95
CA VAL A 12 -1.19 7.45 -3.16
C VAL A 12 0.24 7.16 -2.74
N TYR A 13 0.78 8.00 -1.87
CA TYR A 13 2.17 7.89 -1.41
C TYR A 13 2.47 6.54 -0.76
N MET A 14 1.61 6.07 0.17
CA MET A 14 1.81 4.78 0.84
C MET A 14 1.77 3.61 -0.15
N VAL A 15 0.79 3.64 -1.04
CA VAL A 15 0.54 2.61 -2.06
C VAL A 15 1.74 2.53 -3.03
N ASP A 16 2.24 3.66 -3.50
CA ASP A 16 3.44 3.74 -4.35
C ASP A 16 4.68 3.22 -3.62
N LYS A 17 4.89 3.64 -2.37
CA LYS A 17 6.07 3.21 -1.59
C LYS A 17 6.08 1.71 -1.33
N ILE A 18 4.92 1.11 -1.05
CA ILE A 18 4.85 -0.34 -0.89
C ILE A 18 5.18 -1.03 -2.22
N SER A 19 4.62 -0.56 -3.34
CA SER A 19 4.91 -1.13 -4.66
C SER A 19 6.37 -1.04 -5.06
N GLU A 20 7.01 0.11 -4.82
CA GLU A 20 8.45 0.27 -5.04
C GLU A 20 9.22 -0.76 -4.22
N LYS A 21 8.91 -0.90 -2.92
CA LYS A 21 9.60 -1.83 -2.02
C LYS A 21 9.44 -3.28 -2.43
N LEU A 22 8.28 -3.65 -2.97
CA LEU A 22 7.99 -5.01 -3.42
C LEU A 22 8.39 -5.26 -4.89
N ASN A 23 8.90 -4.25 -5.61
CA ASN A 23 9.17 -4.26 -7.06
C ASN A 23 7.93 -4.53 -7.94
N PHE A 24 6.75 -4.04 -7.55
CA PHE A 24 5.47 -4.22 -8.26
C PHE A 24 5.06 -3.03 -9.16
N ILE A 25 6.02 -2.19 -9.55
CA ILE A 25 5.83 -0.89 -10.24
C ILE A 25 4.99 -1.00 -11.54
N ASN A 26 4.95 -2.18 -12.18
CA ASN A 26 4.20 -2.40 -13.43
C ASN A 26 2.76 -2.89 -13.25
N THR A 27 2.32 -3.16 -12.03
CA THR A 27 0.95 -3.59 -11.78
C THR A 27 0.10 -2.34 -11.59
N GLY A 28 -0.84 -2.07 -12.49
CA GLY A 28 -1.75 -0.91 -12.49
C GLY A 28 -2.73 -0.85 -11.30
N ILE A 29 -2.28 -1.23 -10.12
CA ILE A 29 -2.92 -1.28 -8.82
C ILE A 29 -3.11 0.13 -8.23
N MET A 30 -2.37 1.12 -8.75
CA MET A 30 -2.02 2.37 -8.07
C MET A 30 -2.83 3.56 -8.61
N LYS A 31 -4.15 3.56 -8.45
CA LYS A 31 -4.87 4.83 -8.39
C LYS A 31 -5.45 4.91 -6.99
N ALA A 32 -4.98 5.83 -6.14
CA ALA A 32 -5.55 6.03 -4.80
C ALA A 32 -7.06 6.29 -4.83
N SER A 33 -7.59 6.80 -5.94
CA SER A 33 -9.02 6.93 -6.19
C SER A 33 -9.78 5.60 -6.24
N GLN A 34 -9.10 4.46 -6.37
CA GLN A 34 -9.67 3.11 -6.26
C GLN A 34 -9.63 2.55 -4.83
N PHE A 35 -8.96 3.21 -3.89
CA PHE A 35 -8.90 2.76 -2.50
C PHE A 35 -9.97 3.48 -1.67
N ASP A 36 -10.52 2.77 -0.70
CA ASP A 36 -11.49 3.36 0.21
C ASP A 36 -10.80 4.21 1.28
N GLU A 37 -11.29 5.42 1.52
CA GLU A 37 -10.74 6.29 2.58
C GLU A 37 -10.98 5.68 3.97
N GLU A 38 -12.03 4.84 4.12
CA GLU A 38 -12.26 4.04 5.33
C GLU A 38 -11.14 3.03 5.59
N LYS A 39 -10.40 2.65 4.54
CA LYS A 39 -9.27 1.70 4.59
C LYS A 39 -7.93 2.39 4.78
N TYR A 40 -7.91 3.70 5.06
CA TYR A 40 -6.67 4.45 5.27
C TYR A 40 -5.82 3.87 6.41
N GLU A 41 -6.44 3.55 7.55
CA GLU A 41 -5.72 3.03 8.72
C GLU A 41 -5.10 1.66 8.41
N GLU A 42 -5.85 0.78 7.76
CA GLU A 42 -5.37 -0.55 7.34
C GLU A 42 -4.21 -0.43 6.34
N LEU A 43 -4.31 0.49 5.37
CA LEU A 43 -3.21 0.79 4.46
C LEU A 43 -1.97 1.33 5.19
N PHE A 44 -2.17 2.20 6.18
CA PHE A 44 -1.09 2.77 6.98
C PHE A 44 -0.36 1.70 7.80
N ASP A 45 -1.09 0.73 8.36
CA ASP A 45 -0.50 -0.39 9.10
C ASP A 45 0.35 -1.28 8.18
N ILE A 46 -0.15 -1.62 6.98
CA ILE A 46 0.63 -2.35 5.96
C ILE A 46 1.87 -1.54 5.58
N TYR A 47 1.73 -0.23 5.33
CA TYR A 47 2.85 0.64 4.99
C TYR A 47 3.94 0.63 6.09
N GLN A 48 3.55 0.74 7.35
CA GLN A 48 4.47 0.69 8.49
C GLN A 48 5.18 -0.66 8.58
N LEU A 49 4.50 -1.77 8.33
CA LEU A 49 5.12 -3.10 8.28
C LEU A 49 6.13 -3.22 7.13
N VAL A 50 5.75 -2.73 5.95
CA VAL A 50 6.56 -2.83 4.73
C VAL A 50 7.83 -1.99 4.83
N ILE A 51 7.73 -0.76 5.32
CA ILE A 51 8.87 0.16 5.38
C ILE A 51 9.89 -0.22 6.45
N LYS A 52 9.44 -0.88 7.54
CA LYS A 52 10.31 -1.34 8.64
C LYS A 52 11.16 -2.58 8.28
N ARG A 53 10.83 -3.30 7.22
CA ARG A 53 11.58 -4.48 6.76
C ARG A 53 12.39 -4.17 5.51
N ASP A 54 13.61 -4.69 5.46
CA ASP A 54 14.51 -4.46 4.32
C ASP A 54 14.24 -5.36 3.13
N ARG A 55 13.88 -6.63 3.40
CA ARG A 55 13.73 -7.66 2.37
C ARG A 55 12.50 -8.52 2.65
N PHE A 56 11.87 -8.95 1.57
CA PHE A 56 10.72 -9.84 1.56
C PHE A 56 11.02 -11.03 0.65
N SER A 57 10.66 -12.22 1.11
CA SER A 57 10.63 -13.42 0.28
C SER A 57 9.54 -13.30 -0.81
N PRO A 58 9.59 -14.11 -1.88
CA PRO A 58 8.55 -14.13 -2.89
C PRO A 58 7.14 -14.33 -2.34
N ASN A 59 6.98 -15.24 -1.38
CA ASN A 59 5.67 -15.55 -0.77
C ASN A 59 5.12 -14.36 0.03
N GLU A 60 5.98 -13.65 0.78
CA GLU A 60 5.55 -12.46 1.51
C GLU A 60 5.14 -11.34 0.57
N ARG A 61 5.91 -11.12 -0.51
CA ARG A 61 5.54 -10.12 -1.53
C ARG A 61 4.16 -10.41 -2.14
N GLN A 62 3.87 -11.68 -2.41
CA GLN A 62 2.57 -12.09 -2.92
C GLN A 62 1.45 -11.84 -1.91
N ALA A 63 1.64 -12.24 -0.64
CA ALA A 63 0.66 -12.03 0.42
C ALA A 63 0.34 -10.54 0.63
N ILE A 64 1.37 -9.68 0.67
CA ILE A 64 1.18 -8.23 0.83
C ILE A 64 0.46 -7.63 -0.39
N ALA A 65 0.76 -8.12 -1.60
CA ALA A 65 0.07 -7.67 -2.81
C ALA A 65 -1.41 -8.04 -2.84
N GLU A 66 -1.76 -9.24 -2.35
CA GLU A 66 -3.15 -9.69 -2.19
C GLU A 66 -3.90 -8.84 -1.16
N GLU A 67 -3.27 -8.56 -0.02
CA GLU A 67 -3.82 -7.70 1.03
C GLU A 67 -4.06 -6.28 0.52
N LEU A 68 -3.07 -5.67 -0.15
CA LEU A 68 -3.24 -4.39 -0.85
C LEU A 68 -4.36 -4.42 -1.90
N GLY A 69 -4.51 -5.53 -2.62
CA GLY A 69 -5.60 -5.73 -3.58
C GLY A 69 -6.98 -5.71 -2.91
N SER A 70 -7.08 -6.23 -1.68
CA SER A 70 -8.33 -6.30 -0.92
C SER A 70 -8.82 -4.94 -0.41
N LEU A 71 -7.92 -3.95 -0.30
CA LEU A 71 -8.26 -2.58 0.13
C LEU A 71 -8.88 -1.72 -0.98
N ARG A 72 -8.93 -2.22 -2.21
CA ARG A 72 -9.59 -1.52 -3.31
C ARG A 72 -11.11 -1.57 -3.14
N LYS A 73 -11.79 -0.47 -3.45
CA LYS A 73 -13.24 -0.42 -3.61
C LYS A 73 -13.65 -1.47 -4.63
N LYS A 74 -14.56 -2.36 -4.22
CA LYS A 74 -15.25 -3.28 -5.12
C LYS A 74 -16.14 -2.53 -6.11
#